data_AF-A0AA44UUX2-F1
#
_entry.id   AF-A0AA44UUX2-F1
#
_cell.length_a   1.000
_cell.length_b   1.000
_cell.length_c   1.000
_cell.angle_alpha   90.00
_cell.angle_beta   90.00
_cell.angle_gamma   90.00
#
_symmetry.space_group_name_H-M   'P 1'
#
loop_
_entity.id
_entity.type
_entity.pdbx_description
1 polymer ?
#
loop_
_entity_poly.entity_id
_entity_poly.type
_entity_poly.pdbx_seq_one_letter_code
_entity_poly.pdbx_strand_id
1 'polypeptide(L)'
;MDLTPLQRVTLHRLVVGEVTATTAHRRSLRWLRRYGLVDADGIPTDEGRAYLVELRAEVQRRRDARDEAENRRRREDPAWGMRDAIRRWKAGERDR
;
A
#
# COMPACT_ATOMS: atom_id res chain seq x y z
N MET A 1 -6.41 -14.43 -4.13
CA MET A 1 -6.67 -13.89 -5.48
C MET A 1 -5.93 -12.59 -5.63
N ASP A 2 -5.15 -12.40 -6.69
CA ASP A 2 -4.41 -11.16 -6.90
C ASP A 2 -5.06 -10.27 -7.96
N LEU A 3 -5.61 -9.14 -7.53
CA LEU A 3 -5.98 -8.07 -8.45
C LEU A 3 -4.73 -7.48 -9.10
N THR A 4 -4.80 -7.18 -10.40
CA THR A 4 -3.80 -6.37 -11.09
C THR A 4 -3.75 -4.95 -10.50
N PRO A 5 -2.64 -4.21 -10.67
CA PRO A 5 -2.55 -2.83 -10.19
C PRO A 5 -3.70 -1.94 -10.70
N LEU A 6 -4.07 -2.07 -11.98
CA LEU A 6 -5.19 -1.31 -12.56
C LEU A 6 -6.53 -1.63 -11.91
N GLN A 7 -6.80 -2.90 -11.59
CA GLN A 7 -8.04 -3.31 -10.92
C GLN A 7 -8.06 -2.79 -9.47
N ARG A 8 -6.94 -2.86 -8.74
CA ARG A 8 -6.81 -2.32 -7.38
C ARG A 8 -7.09 -0.82 -7.36
N VAL A 9 -6.47 -0.07 -8.28
CA VAL A 9 -6.70 1.38 -8.40
C VAL A 9 -8.15 1.68 -8.78
N THR A 10 -8.73 0.91 -9.71
CA THR A 10 -10.14 1.11 -10.10
C THR A 10 -11.07 0.91 -8.90
N LEU A 11 -10.89 -0.16 -8.12
CA LEU A 11 -11.67 -0.43 -6.92
C LEU A 11 -11.49 0.67 -5.86
N HIS A 12 -10.26 1.10 -5.61
CA HIS A 12 -9.97 2.20 -4.69
C HIS A 12 -10.72 3.47 -5.10
N ARG A 13 -10.61 3.88 -6.37
CA ARG A 13 -11.27 5.09 -6.89
C ARG A 13 -12.79 5.03 -6.79
N LEU A 14 -13.39 3.86 -6.99
CA LEU A 14 -14.83 3.67 -6.78
C LEU A 14 -15.20 3.82 -5.29
N VAL A 15 -14.40 3.26 -4.38
CA VAL A 15 -14.64 3.32 -2.92
C VAL A 15 -14.54 4.75 -2.39
N VAL A 16 -13.57 5.54 -2.87
CA VAL A 16 -13.42 6.95 -2.48
C VAL A 16 -14.33 7.91 -3.27
N GLY A 17 -15.08 7.41 -4.25
CA GLY A 17 -16.01 8.20 -5.06
C GLY A 17 -15.34 9.09 -6.11
N GLU A 18 -14.05 8.89 -6.42
CA GLU A 18 -13.34 9.62 -7.47
C GLU A 18 -13.82 9.24 -8.88
N VAL A 19 -14.31 8.01 -9.05
CA VAL A 19 -14.89 7.53 -10.29
C VAL A 19 -16.20 6.80 -10.00
N THR A 20 -17.03 6.66 -11.01
CA THR A 20 -18.28 5.92 -10.97
C THR A 20 -18.18 4.70 -11.89
N ALA A 21 -19.19 3.84 -11.85
CA ALA A 21 -19.33 2.73 -12.79
C ALA A 21 -19.30 3.16 -14.26
N THR A 22 -19.73 4.39 -14.57
CA THR A 22 -19.78 4.90 -15.94
C THR A 22 -18.42 5.43 -16.43
N THR A 23 -17.57 5.91 -15.52
CA THR A 23 -16.25 6.49 -15.85
C THR A 23 -15.09 5.52 -15.61
N ALA A 24 -15.31 4.47 -14.83
CA ALA A 24 -14.29 3.46 -14.55
C ALA A 24 -14.00 2.54 -15.76
N HIS A 25 -12.79 1.98 -15.78
CA HIS A 25 -12.33 1.13 -16.87
C HIS A 25 -13.17 -0.17 -16.97
N ARG A 26 -13.88 -0.35 -18.10
CA ARG A 26 -14.86 -1.43 -18.31
C ARG A 26 -14.33 -2.85 -18.05
N ARG A 27 -13.10 -3.16 -18.47
CA ARG A 27 -12.51 -4.49 -18.20
C ARG A 27 -12.25 -4.71 -16.71
N SER A 28 -11.84 -3.66 -16.01
CA SER A 28 -11.61 -3.73 -14.56
C SER A 28 -12.93 -3.94 -13.83
N LEU A 29 -13.97 -3.17 -14.15
CA LEU A 29 -15.31 -3.33 -13.59
C LEU A 29 -15.89 -4.72 -13.80
N ARG A 30 -15.80 -5.26 -15.03
CA ARG A 30 -16.28 -6.61 -15.33
C ARG A 30 -15.59 -7.65 -14.45
N TRP A 31 -14.29 -7.48 -14.22
CA TRP A 31 -13.51 -8.38 -13.38
C TRP A 31 -13.91 -8.22 -11.91
N LEU A 32 -13.94 -7.00 -11.38
CA LEU A 32 -14.35 -6.73 -10.00
C LEU A 32 -15.75 -7.30 -9.69
N ARG A 33 -16.69 -7.16 -10.62
CA ARG A 33 -18.03 -7.75 -10.53
C ARG A 33 -18.02 -9.27 -10.54
N ARG A 34 -17.19 -9.89 -11.39
CA ARG A 34 -17.03 -11.35 -11.45
C ARG A 34 -16.61 -11.95 -10.10
N TYR A 35 -15.89 -11.19 -9.28
CA TYR A 35 -15.42 -11.64 -7.97
C TYR A 35 -16.17 -11.00 -6.80
N GLY A 36 -17.32 -10.38 -7.06
CA GLY A 36 -18.19 -9.85 -6.01
C GLY A 36 -17.59 -8.67 -5.23
N LEU A 37 -16.55 -8.02 -5.74
CA LEU A 37 -15.97 -6.81 -5.12
C LEU A 37 -16.76 -5.54 -5.46
N VAL A 38 -17.62 -5.66 -6.47
CA VAL A 38 -18.48 -4.62 -7.01
C VAL A 38 -19.79 -5.30 -7.43
N ASP A 39 -20.92 -4.65 -7.22
CA ASP A 39 -22.24 -5.20 -7.53
C ASP A 39 -22.64 -5.04 -9.01
N ALA A 40 -23.94 -5.22 -9.28
CA ALA A 40 -24.48 -5.11 -10.63
C ALA A 40 -24.44 -3.70 -11.21
N ASP A 41 -24.52 -2.68 -10.36
CA ASP A 41 -24.58 -1.28 -10.71
C ASP A 41 -23.19 -0.63 -10.72
N GLY A 42 -22.17 -1.41 -10.35
CA GLY A 42 -20.80 -0.92 -10.30
C GLY A 42 -20.45 -0.25 -8.96
N ILE A 43 -21.26 -0.49 -7.92
CA ILE A 43 -21.05 0.02 -6.57
C ILE A 43 -20.15 -0.97 -5.79
N PRO A 44 -19.11 -0.49 -5.08
CA PRO A 44 -18.29 -1.35 -4.24
C PRO A 44 -19.09 -2.04 -3.14
N THR A 45 -18.94 -3.36 -3.05
CA THR A 45 -19.52 -4.19 -1.99
C THR A 45 -18.71 -4.10 -0.70
N ASP A 46 -19.23 -4.67 0.37
CA ASP A 46 -18.51 -4.78 1.65
C ASP A 46 -17.24 -5.64 1.50
N GLU A 47 -17.29 -6.71 0.70
CA GLU A 47 -16.13 -7.52 0.35
C GLU A 47 -15.08 -6.70 -0.41
N GLY A 48 -15.51 -5.83 -1.34
CA GLY A 48 -14.64 -4.91 -2.04
C GLY A 48 -13.91 -3.94 -1.10
N ARG A 49 -14.63 -3.42 -0.10
CA ARG A 49 -14.06 -2.54 0.92
C ARG A 49 -13.11 -3.29 1.85
N ALA A 50 -13.51 -4.47 2.33
CA ALA A 50 -12.69 -5.33 3.18
C ALA A 50 -11.38 -5.73 2.49
N TYR A 51 -11.43 -6.09 1.21
CA TYR A 51 -10.25 -6.40 0.41
C TYR A 51 -9.23 -5.25 0.42
N LEU A 52 -9.67 -3.99 0.29
CA LEU A 52 -8.75 -2.84 0.32
C LEU A 52 -8.13 -2.63 1.71
N VAL A 53 -8.88 -2.90 2.79
CA VAL A 53 -8.35 -2.83 4.16
C VAL A 53 -7.26 -3.88 4.36
N GLU A 54 -7.51 -5.12 3.95
CA GLU A 54 -6.53 -6.21 4.04
C GLU A 54 -5.29 -5.92 3.20
N LEU A 55 -5.49 -5.42 1.98
CA LEU A 55 -4.39 -5.04 1.09
C LEU A 55 -3.51 -3.96 1.72
N ARG A 56 -4.12 -2.96 2.38
CA ARG A 56 -3.37 -1.92 3.10
C ARG A 56 -2.59 -2.51 4.27
N ALA A 57 -3.20 -3.40 5.04
CA ALA A 57 -2.54 -4.08 6.16
C ALA A 57 -1.37 -4.96 5.68
N GLU A 58 -1.51 -5.65 4.55
CA GLU A 58 -0.42 -6.44 3.96
C GLU A 58 0.75 -5.55 3.52
N VAL A 59 0.45 -4.44 2.82
CA VAL A 59 1.48 -3.48 2.40
C VAL A 59 2.21 -2.90 3.63
N GLN A 60 1.47 -2.59 4.69
CA GLN A 60 2.07 -2.09 5.94
C GLN A 60 2.98 -3.13 6.57
N ARG A 61 2.50 -4.37 6.74
CA ARG A 61 3.32 -5.48 7.28
C ARG A 61 4.61 -5.70 6.48
N ARG A 62 4.57 -5.58 5.15
CA ARG A 62 5.76 -5.70 4.30
C ARG A 62 6.74 -4.55 4.51
N ARG A 63 6.25 -3.33 4.75
CA ARG A 63 7.09 -2.18 5.10
C ARG A 63 7.72 -2.38 6.47
N ASP A 64 6.94 -2.73 7.47
CA ASP A 64 7.42 -2.97 8.83
C ASP A 64 8.49 -4.08 8.85
N ALA A 65 8.26 -5.19 8.14
CA ALA A 65 9.24 -6.26 8.02
C ALA A 65 10.54 -5.83 7.32
N ARG A 66 10.45 -4.94 6.33
CA ARG A 66 11.64 -4.38 5.66
C ARG A 66 12.41 -3.47 6.62
N ASP A 67 11.71 -2.61 7.35
CA ASP A 67 12.30 -1.66 8.27
C ASP A 67 12.93 -2.39 9.47
N GLU A 68 12.31 -3.47 9.96
CA GLU A 68 12.90 -4.36 10.97
C GLU A 68 14.16 -5.06 10.45
N ALA A 69 14.16 -5.58 9.22
CA ALA A 69 15.32 -6.21 8.62
C ALA A 69 16.48 -5.21 8.44
N GLU A 70 16.16 -3.99 8.03
CA GLU A 70 17.15 -2.91 7.96
C GLU A 70 17.68 -2.55 9.35
N ASN A 71 16.80 -2.33 10.33
CA ASN A 71 17.21 -2.02 11.71
C ASN A 71 18.07 -3.13 12.31
N ARG A 72 17.78 -4.40 12.03
CA ARG A 72 18.59 -5.55 12.45
C ARG A 72 19.97 -5.51 11.83
N ARG A 73 20.06 -5.38 10.50
CA ARG A 73 21.35 -5.29 9.78
C ARG A 73 22.20 -4.15 10.31
N ARG A 74 21.57 -3.02 10.54
CA ARG A 74 22.25 -1.87 11.05
C ARG A 74 22.73 -2.14 12.50
N ARG A 75 21.93 -2.77 13.39
CA ARG A 75 22.34 -3.13 14.77
C ARG A 75 23.52 -4.10 14.80
N GLU A 76 23.59 -4.97 13.80
CA GLU A 76 24.68 -5.95 13.63
C GLU A 76 25.94 -5.32 13.00
N ASP A 77 25.85 -4.12 12.42
CA ASP A 77 27.01 -3.35 11.92
C ASP A 77 27.70 -2.63 13.10
N PRO A 78 28.89 -3.08 13.54
CA PRO A 78 29.60 -2.48 14.67
C PRO A 78 29.98 -1.02 14.42
N ALA A 79 30.08 -0.60 13.16
CA ALA A 79 30.44 0.75 12.76
C ALA A 79 29.21 1.65 12.49
N TRP A 80 27.98 1.13 12.65
CA TRP A 80 26.77 1.91 12.38
C TRP A 80 26.76 3.22 13.17
N GLY A 81 26.97 3.17 14.49
CA GLY A 81 26.95 4.38 15.33
C GLY A 81 27.87 5.49 14.81
N MET A 82 29.06 5.12 14.30
CA MET A 82 30.02 6.07 13.75
C MET A 82 29.59 6.61 12.37
N ARG A 83 29.05 5.77 11.49
CA ARG A 83 28.47 6.20 10.21
C ARG A 83 27.24 7.11 10.41
N ASP A 84 26.44 6.81 11.42
CA ASP A 84 25.26 7.58 11.78
C ASP A 84 25.62 8.98 12.28
N ALA A 85 26.61 9.07 13.17
CA ALA A 85 27.17 10.32 13.65
C ALA A 85 27.76 11.17 12.51
N ILE A 86 28.51 10.56 11.59
CA ILE A 86 29.04 11.25 10.40
C ILE A 86 27.90 11.76 9.49
N ARG A 87 26.84 10.96 9.32
CA ARG A 87 25.66 11.33 8.52
C ARG A 87 24.91 12.51 9.14
N ARG A 88 24.63 12.48 10.44
CA ARG A 88 23.97 13.58 11.18
C ARG A 88 24.81 14.85 11.16
N TRP A 89 26.12 14.73 11.36
CA TRP A 89 27.05 15.85 11.26
C TRP A 89 27.06 16.48 9.86
N LYS A 90 27.06 15.67 8.78
CA LYS A 90 26.95 16.16 7.39
C LYS A 90 25.59 16.80 7.08
N ALA A 91 24.52 16.34 7.72
CA ALA A 91 23.19 16.91 7.57
C ALA A 91 23.01 18.24 8.33
N GLY A 92 24.00 18.65 9.14
CA GLY A 92 23.93 19.88 9.93
C GLY A 92 23.08 19.76 11.19
N GLU A 93 22.66 18.53 11.55
CA GLU A 93 21.99 18.25 12.81
C GLU A 93 23.03 18.29 13.94
N ARG A 94 23.20 19.47 14.55
CA ARG A 94 23.97 19.62 15.79
C ARG A 94 23.05 19.29 16.94
N ASP A 95 23.39 18.24 17.69
CA ASP A 95 22.80 17.95 19.00
C ASP A 95 22.81 19.24 19.82
N ARG A 96 21.61 19.68 20.22
CA ARG A 96 21.39 20.85 21.08
C ARG A 96 21.21 20.39 22.51
#